data_AF-A0A8B6ZJA0-F1
#
_entry.id   AF-A0A8B6ZJA0-F1
#
_cell.length_a   1.000
_cell.length_b   1.000
_cell.length_c   1.000
_cell.angle_alpha   90.00
_cell.angle_beta   90.00
_cell.angle_gamma   90.00
#
_symmetry.space_group_name_H-M   'P 1'
#
loop_
_entity.id
_entity.type
_entity.pdbx_description
1 polymer ?
#
loop_
_entity_poly.entity_id
_entity_poly.type
_entity_poly.pdbx_seq_one_letter_code
_entity_poly.pdbx_strand_id
1 'polypeptide(L)'
;MNCGIMSLLSDTAFDDPWSSFFMDVLSPLSFIKVSCVRMQGLLLLIFAKHQHLPFIQILSTKSTPTGLFGYWGNKGGVNICLKLYGYYVSIINCHLPPHLANNDQRLEHFDRILEMQNFEGQDIPNILDHDLILWFGDMNFRIEDFGLHFVRESIKNQCYSELWEKDQLSIARKCDPLLREFQEGPLLFPPTYKFDKNSNNYDTSEKKRKPAWTDRILWRLKRHPQASLRTPGRLAPHFSLSLKSYISHMMYCISDHKPVTSTFDLEMKPLVSSPLITLIPEGLWTMENDMVISYSLAPDFPSSPWDWIGLYKVGLRHINDYMTYVWVRDNQVSISDGLNQVYINTNDIPEIEDQFLLCYYSNNLHSVVGISKPFQICPRSYFGEDSLSEAHLQI
;
A
#
# COMPACT_ATOMS: atom_id res chain seq x y z
N MET A 1 16.06 -20.75 -19.46
CA MET A 1 15.31 -21.65 -18.56
C MET A 1 15.66 -21.30 -17.12
N ASN A 2 14.65 -21.19 -16.25
CA ASN A 2 14.72 -21.01 -14.78
C ASN A 2 15.03 -19.62 -14.17
N CYS A 3 14.55 -18.50 -14.73
CA CYS A 3 14.49 -17.23 -13.97
C CYS A 3 13.06 -16.80 -13.54
N GLY A 4 11.99 -17.31 -14.17
CA GLY A 4 10.61 -16.89 -13.84
C GLY A 4 9.89 -17.76 -12.81
N ILE A 5 10.22 -19.05 -12.74
CA ILE A 5 9.53 -20.01 -11.83
C ILE A 5 10.02 -19.87 -10.38
N MET A 6 11.27 -19.43 -10.19
CA MET A 6 11.84 -19.27 -8.83
C MET A 6 11.35 -18.02 -8.09
N SER A 7 10.83 -16.99 -8.77
CA SER A 7 10.25 -15.81 -8.09
C SER A 7 8.81 -16.05 -7.65
N LEU A 8 8.01 -16.75 -8.45
CA LEU A 8 6.61 -17.05 -8.10
C LEU A 8 6.52 -18.02 -6.90
N LEU A 9 7.44 -18.99 -6.81
CA LEU A 9 7.52 -19.93 -5.70
C LEU A 9 8.19 -19.32 -4.45
N SER A 10 9.03 -18.29 -4.56
CA SER A 10 9.61 -17.62 -3.39
C SER A 10 8.63 -16.65 -2.72
N ASP A 11 7.82 -15.95 -3.52
CA ASP A 11 6.90 -14.93 -3.03
C ASP A 11 5.63 -15.52 -2.41
N THR A 12 5.29 -16.76 -2.77
CA THR A 12 4.18 -17.52 -2.17
C THR A 12 4.60 -18.37 -0.96
N ALA A 13 5.88 -18.68 -0.79
CA ALA A 13 6.29 -19.72 0.17
C ALA A 13 6.37 -19.27 1.63
N PHE A 14 6.51 -17.97 1.96
CA PHE A 14 6.45 -17.51 3.34
C PHE A 14 5.99 -16.06 3.41
N ASP A 15 4.68 -15.83 3.29
CA ASP A 15 4.13 -14.57 3.78
C ASP A 15 4.47 -14.44 5.27
N ASP A 16 5.09 -13.33 5.63
CA ASP A 16 5.49 -13.12 7.01
C ASP A 16 4.23 -13.07 7.91
N PRO A 17 4.33 -13.47 9.19
CA PRO A 17 3.14 -13.59 10.04
C PRO A 17 2.31 -12.31 10.14
N TRP A 18 2.92 -11.13 9.99
CA TRP A 18 2.19 -9.87 9.96
C TRP A 18 1.36 -9.73 8.68
N SER A 19 1.93 -10.03 7.51
CA SER A 19 1.19 -10.01 6.25
C SER A 19 -0.04 -10.91 6.32
N SER A 20 0.10 -12.15 6.80
CA SER A 20 -1.03 -13.07 6.96
C SER A 20 -2.07 -12.52 7.94
N PHE A 21 -1.64 -12.04 9.11
CA PHE A 21 -2.56 -11.49 10.10
C PHE A 21 -3.36 -10.29 9.55
N PHE A 22 -2.70 -9.34 8.89
CA PHE A 22 -3.39 -8.19 8.32
C PHE A 22 -4.30 -8.58 7.15
N MET A 23 -3.92 -9.55 6.33
CA MET A 23 -4.76 -10.11 5.28
C MET A 23 -6.06 -10.71 5.84
N ASP A 24 -5.97 -11.47 6.93
CA ASP A 24 -7.14 -12.08 7.58
C ASP A 24 -8.06 -11.04 8.21
N VAL A 25 -7.51 -9.97 8.80
CA VAL A 25 -8.28 -8.90 9.44
C VAL A 25 -8.91 -7.95 8.42
N LEU A 26 -8.22 -7.65 7.32
CA LEU A 26 -8.60 -6.58 6.38
C LEU A 26 -9.43 -7.08 5.20
N SER A 27 -9.29 -8.34 4.78
CA SER A 27 -10.06 -8.88 3.66
C SER A 27 -11.58 -8.88 3.83
N PRO A 28 -12.17 -9.09 5.03
CA PRO A 28 -13.61 -8.94 5.22
C PRO A 28 -14.09 -7.49 5.02
N LEU A 29 -13.17 -6.52 5.10
CA LEU A 29 -13.40 -5.10 4.83
C LEU A 29 -13.10 -4.70 3.37
N SER A 30 -12.97 -5.71 2.49
CA SER A 30 -12.70 -5.59 1.05
C SER A 30 -11.32 -5.01 0.70
N PHE A 31 -10.37 -5.04 1.65
CA PHE A 31 -8.99 -4.65 1.41
C PHE A 31 -8.15 -5.85 0.99
N ILE A 32 -7.31 -5.63 -0.02
CA ILE A 32 -6.41 -6.62 -0.60
C ILE A 32 -4.97 -6.13 -0.42
N LYS A 33 -4.06 -7.03 -0.07
CA LYS A 33 -2.62 -6.74 -0.03
C LYS A 33 -2.14 -6.49 -1.46
N VAL A 34 -1.67 -5.27 -1.74
CA VAL A 34 -1.20 -4.84 -3.06
C VAL A 34 0.31 -5.04 -3.20
N SER A 35 1.06 -4.72 -2.17
CA SER A 35 2.51 -4.80 -2.20
C SER A 35 3.09 -4.92 -0.80
N CYS A 36 4.26 -5.54 -0.71
CA CYS A 36 5.03 -5.73 0.51
C CYS A 36 6.51 -5.53 0.18
N VAL A 37 7.23 -4.87 1.08
CA VAL A 37 8.69 -4.83 1.05
C VAL A 37 9.24 -4.97 2.47
N ARG A 38 10.30 -5.77 2.59
CA ARG A 38 10.92 -6.09 3.87
C ARG A 38 12.44 -5.93 3.81
N MET A 39 13.01 -5.39 4.88
CA MET A 39 14.45 -5.36 5.12
C MET A 39 14.73 -5.67 6.60
N GLN A 40 15.14 -6.91 6.89
CA GLN A 40 15.30 -7.43 8.25
C GLN A 40 14.05 -7.21 9.13
N GLY A 41 14.07 -6.23 10.03
CA GLY A 41 12.96 -5.86 10.92
C GLY A 41 12.06 -4.74 10.39
N LEU A 42 12.44 -4.08 9.28
CA LEU A 42 11.57 -3.12 8.59
C LEU A 42 10.61 -3.86 7.67
N LEU A 43 9.32 -3.55 7.80
CA LEU A 43 8.25 -4.09 6.98
C LEU A 43 7.36 -2.93 6.54
N LEU A 44 7.03 -2.88 5.26
CA LEU A 44 6.05 -1.95 4.69
C LEU A 44 5.03 -2.76 3.90
N LEU A 45 3.77 -2.61 4.27
CA LEU A 45 2.63 -3.27 3.63
C LEU A 45 1.68 -2.21 3.07
N ILE A 46 1.19 -2.42 1.85
CA ILE A 46 0.14 -1.60 1.25
C ILE A 46 -1.08 -2.47 1.01
N PHE A 47 -2.21 -2.01 1.53
CA PHE A 47 -3.52 -2.58 1.28
C PHE A 47 -4.42 -1.55 0.59
N ALA A 48 -5.24 -1.99 -0.34
CA ALA A 48 -6.22 -1.13 -1.02
C ALA A 48 -7.56 -1.84 -1.13
N LYS A 49 -8.66 -1.08 -1.13
CA LYS A 49 -9.95 -1.66 -1.48
C LYS A 49 -9.92 -2.17 -2.92
N HIS A 50 -10.51 -3.33 -3.15
CA HIS A 50 -10.51 -4.01 -4.45
C HIS A 50 -10.94 -3.13 -5.65
N GLN A 51 -11.89 -2.22 -5.45
CA GLN A 51 -12.36 -1.26 -6.46
C GLN A 51 -11.28 -0.30 -6.99
N HIS A 52 -10.19 -0.10 -6.25
CA HIS A 52 -9.10 0.79 -6.62
C HIS A 52 -7.95 0.07 -7.33
N LEU A 53 -7.90 -1.27 -7.27
CA LEU A 53 -6.80 -2.05 -7.84
C LEU A 53 -6.51 -1.73 -9.32
N PRO A 54 -7.51 -1.57 -10.22
CA PRO A 54 -7.25 -1.23 -11.62
C PRO A 54 -6.52 0.10 -11.85
N PHE A 55 -6.46 0.94 -10.83
CA PHE A 55 -5.86 2.27 -10.87
C PHE A 55 -4.58 2.37 -10.01
N ILE A 56 -4.11 1.24 -9.48
CA ILE A 56 -2.87 1.14 -8.70
C ILE A 56 -1.88 0.28 -9.47
N GLN A 57 -0.76 0.88 -9.87
CA GLN A 57 0.34 0.19 -10.51
C GLN A 57 1.57 0.26 -9.62
N ILE A 58 2.10 -0.88 -9.17
CA ILE A 58 3.38 -0.91 -8.45
C ILE A 58 4.50 -0.76 -9.47
N LEU A 59 5.26 0.32 -9.36
CA LEU A 59 6.37 0.59 -10.26
C LEU A 59 7.67 -0.02 -9.72
N SER A 60 7.85 -0.03 -8.40
CA SER A 60 9.02 -0.63 -7.78
C SER A 60 8.86 -0.83 -6.28
N THR A 61 9.67 -1.73 -5.75
CA THR A 61 9.91 -1.90 -4.31
C THR A 61 11.42 -1.89 -4.06
N LYS A 62 11.90 -1.06 -3.15
CA LYS A 62 13.34 -0.89 -2.87
C LYS A 62 13.66 -0.98 -1.38
N SER A 63 14.85 -1.50 -1.08
CA SER A 63 15.43 -1.54 0.27
C SER A 63 16.77 -0.83 0.25
N THR A 64 16.99 0.10 1.18
CA THR A 64 18.22 0.89 1.29
C THR A 64 18.83 0.64 2.67
N PRO A 65 19.75 -0.34 2.80
CA PRO A 65 20.46 -0.58 4.06
C PRO A 65 21.43 0.56 4.35
N THR A 66 21.51 0.97 5.62
CA THR A 66 22.44 2.01 6.09
C THR A 66 23.14 1.62 7.38
N GLY A 67 22.88 0.43 7.94
CA GLY A 67 23.59 -0.09 9.10
C GLY A 67 24.99 -0.60 8.76
N LEU A 68 25.88 -0.67 9.78
CA LEU A 68 27.26 -1.19 9.71
C LEU A 68 27.97 -0.95 8.37
N PHE A 69 28.61 0.22 8.22
CA PHE A 69 29.30 0.66 7.00
C PHE A 69 28.41 0.79 5.75
N GLY A 70 27.08 0.83 5.92
CA GLY A 70 26.13 0.99 4.82
C GLY A 70 25.73 -0.31 4.13
N TYR A 71 26.11 -1.47 4.66
CA TYR A 71 25.86 -2.78 4.04
C TYR A 71 24.87 -3.65 4.83
N TRP A 72 24.56 -3.31 6.08
CA TRP A 72 23.70 -4.12 6.94
C TRP A 72 22.30 -3.52 7.09
N GLY A 73 21.27 -4.34 6.86
CA GLY A 73 19.86 -3.91 6.78
C GLY A 73 19.13 -3.67 8.11
N ASN A 74 19.81 -3.54 9.25
CA ASN A 74 19.14 -3.27 10.54
C ASN A 74 18.78 -1.78 10.75
N LYS A 75 19.27 -0.92 9.86
CA LYS A 75 18.97 0.51 9.74
C LYS A 75 18.83 0.84 8.26
N GLY A 76 18.05 1.87 7.96
CA GLY A 76 17.80 2.32 6.60
C GLY A 76 16.34 2.52 6.30
N GLY A 77 15.97 2.33 5.04
CA GLY A 77 14.60 2.53 4.57
C GLY A 77 14.14 1.44 3.62
N VAL A 78 12.83 1.24 3.56
CA VAL A 78 12.15 0.48 2.52
C VAL A 78 11.13 1.39 1.85
N ASN A 79 10.98 1.27 0.54
CA ASN A 79 10.13 2.14 -0.27
C ASN A 79 9.27 1.31 -1.22
N ILE A 80 8.03 1.73 -1.40
CA ILE A 80 7.18 1.28 -2.50
C ILE A 80 6.78 2.51 -3.32
N CYS A 81 7.14 2.50 -4.60
CA CYS A 81 6.74 3.50 -5.57
C CYS A 81 5.62 2.94 -6.44
N LEU A 82 4.53 3.71 -6.58
CA LEU A 82 3.35 3.30 -7.33
C LEU A 82 2.75 4.47 -8.12
N LYS A 83 1.97 4.14 -9.16
CA LYS A 83 0.97 5.05 -9.72
C LYS A 83 -0.36 4.82 -9.03
N LEU A 84 -1.00 5.90 -8.62
CA LEU A 84 -2.35 5.91 -8.07
C LEU A 84 -3.20 6.85 -8.93
N TYR A 85 -4.15 6.32 -9.70
CA TYR A 85 -4.98 7.11 -10.63
C TYR A 85 -4.17 7.98 -11.62
N GLY A 86 -2.96 7.51 -11.95
CA GLY A 86 -2.00 8.20 -12.82
C GLY A 86 -1.00 9.12 -12.12
N TYR A 87 -1.17 9.38 -10.82
CA TYR A 87 -0.23 10.17 -10.01
C TYR A 87 0.90 9.30 -9.44
N TYR A 88 2.12 9.82 -9.40
CA TYR A 88 3.27 9.12 -8.82
C TYR A 88 3.27 9.30 -7.29
N VAL A 89 3.26 8.19 -6.56
CA VAL A 89 3.25 8.16 -5.10
C VAL A 89 4.41 7.29 -4.60
N SER A 90 5.19 7.82 -3.65
CA SER A 90 6.21 7.06 -2.91
C SER A 90 5.83 6.93 -1.45
N ILE A 91 5.95 5.72 -0.91
CA ILE A 91 5.66 5.42 0.49
C ILE A 91 6.91 4.77 1.10
N ILE A 92 7.49 5.43 2.09
CA ILE A 92 8.77 5.06 2.70
C ILE A 92 8.57 4.76 4.19
N ASN A 93 9.06 3.60 4.63
CA ASN A 93 9.25 3.27 6.04
C ASN A 93 10.74 3.23 6.37
N CYS A 94 11.19 3.86 7.45
CA CYS A 94 12.59 3.85 7.86
C CYS A 94 12.82 3.52 9.33
N HIS A 95 14.06 3.13 9.63
CA HIS A 95 14.59 3.00 10.98
C HIS A 95 15.98 3.62 10.99
N LEU A 96 16.09 4.81 11.56
CA LEU A 96 17.30 5.62 11.53
C LEU A 96 18.19 5.41 12.78
N PRO A 97 19.46 5.85 12.77
CA PRO A 97 20.39 5.62 13.86
C PRO A 97 19.89 6.12 15.23
N PRO A 98 20.00 5.30 16.29
CA PRO A 98 19.54 5.67 17.63
C PRO A 98 20.52 6.62 18.32
N HIS A 99 20.16 7.06 19.53
CA HIS A 99 20.94 7.93 20.44
C HIS A 99 20.93 9.42 20.07
N LEU A 100 21.01 10.25 21.13
CA LEU A 100 20.96 11.71 21.05
C LEU A 100 22.05 12.29 20.13
N ALA A 101 23.28 11.79 20.26
CA ALA A 101 24.46 12.29 19.55
C ALA A 101 24.47 12.02 18.04
N ASN A 102 23.68 11.07 17.54
CA ASN A 102 23.73 10.64 16.13
C ASN A 102 22.78 11.46 15.23
N ASN A 103 22.61 12.76 15.52
CA ASN A 103 21.70 13.60 14.75
C ASN A 103 22.13 13.74 13.29
N ASP A 104 23.39 14.10 13.06
CA ASP A 104 23.92 14.29 11.71
C ASP A 104 23.89 13.00 10.90
N GLN A 105 24.14 11.86 11.55
CA GLN A 105 24.03 10.54 10.93
C GLN A 105 22.59 10.22 10.50
N ARG A 106 21.57 10.66 11.26
CA ARG A 106 20.16 10.50 10.84
C ARG A 106 19.86 11.32 9.59
N LEU A 107 20.39 12.54 9.50
CA LEU A 107 20.23 13.40 8.32
C LEU A 107 20.92 12.78 7.10
N GLU A 108 22.15 12.30 7.25
CA GLU A 108 22.87 11.58 6.17
C GLU A 108 22.09 10.34 5.69
N HIS A 109 21.53 9.55 6.62
CA HIS A 109 20.73 8.38 6.26
C HIS A 109 19.41 8.77 5.57
N PHE A 110 18.82 9.90 5.96
CA PHE A 110 17.63 10.45 5.30
C PHE A 110 17.97 10.78 3.84
N ASP A 111 19.02 11.57 3.60
CA ASP A 111 19.44 11.94 2.23
C ASP A 111 19.77 10.71 1.39
N ARG A 112 20.53 9.76 1.94
CA ARG A 112 20.86 8.49 1.27
C ARG A 112 19.61 7.72 0.86
N ILE A 113 18.60 7.64 1.73
CA ILE A 113 17.36 6.93 1.40
C ILE A 113 16.69 7.59 0.20
N LEU A 114 16.58 8.92 0.14
CA LEU A 114 15.99 9.61 -1.02
C LEU A 114 16.78 9.40 -2.31
N GLU A 115 18.10 9.58 -2.26
CA GLU A 115 18.96 9.48 -3.44
C GLU A 115 18.87 8.09 -4.10
N MET A 116 18.82 7.03 -3.29
CA MET A 116 18.74 5.64 -3.75
C MET A 116 17.37 5.29 -4.37
N GLN A 117 16.36 6.16 -4.24
CA GLN A 117 15.07 5.93 -4.87
C GLN A 117 15.05 6.24 -6.36
N ASN A 118 16.04 6.98 -6.89
CA ASN A 118 16.07 7.32 -8.31
C ASN A 118 16.26 6.08 -9.20
N PHE A 119 15.56 6.05 -10.34
CA PHE A 119 15.58 4.94 -11.28
C PHE A 119 16.39 5.33 -12.51
N GLU A 120 17.65 4.91 -12.58
CA GLU A 120 18.42 5.07 -13.80
C GLU A 120 17.88 4.10 -14.88
N GLY A 121 17.52 4.64 -16.04
CA GLY A 121 17.09 3.84 -17.20
C GLY A 121 15.65 3.34 -17.19
N GLN A 122 14.81 3.73 -16.22
CA GLN A 122 13.36 3.48 -16.25
C GLN A 122 12.58 4.78 -16.49
N ASP A 123 11.39 4.67 -17.07
CA ASP A 123 10.46 5.80 -17.26
C ASP A 123 9.70 6.11 -15.94
N ILE A 124 10.46 6.32 -14.87
CA ILE A 124 9.96 6.72 -13.54
C ILE A 124 10.65 8.04 -13.16
N PRO A 125 9.89 9.11 -12.84
CA PRO A 125 10.47 10.38 -12.40
C PRO A 125 11.32 10.25 -11.15
N ASN A 126 12.21 11.22 -10.94
CA ASN A 126 12.93 11.40 -9.67
C ASN A 126 11.94 11.44 -8.51
N ILE A 127 12.32 10.90 -7.35
CA ILE A 127 11.42 10.86 -6.19
C ILE A 127 10.90 12.23 -5.79
N LEU A 128 11.72 13.28 -5.91
CA LEU A 128 11.31 14.66 -5.59
C LEU A 128 10.31 15.24 -6.60
N ASP A 129 10.12 14.60 -7.76
CA ASP A 129 9.10 14.92 -8.76
C ASP A 129 7.81 14.11 -8.60
N HIS A 130 7.72 13.22 -7.60
CA HIS A 130 6.50 12.47 -7.29
C HIS A 130 5.44 13.41 -6.69
N ASP A 131 4.18 13.15 -7.03
CA ASP A 131 3.04 13.98 -6.63
C ASP A 131 2.81 13.93 -5.12
N LEU A 132 3.01 12.76 -4.50
CA LEU A 132 2.96 12.55 -3.06
C LEU A 132 4.11 11.65 -2.58
N ILE A 133 4.80 12.09 -1.54
CA ILE A 133 5.72 11.26 -0.74
C ILE A 133 5.14 11.15 0.66
N LEU A 134 4.91 9.93 1.14
CA LEU A 134 4.65 9.62 2.54
C LEU A 134 5.89 8.97 3.12
N TRP A 135 6.42 9.52 4.22
CA TRP A 135 7.62 8.98 4.85
C TRP A 135 7.43 8.89 6.35
N PHE A 136 7.51 7.67 6.87
CA PHE A 136 7.33 7.40 8.28
C PHE A 136 8.32 6.36 8.81
N GLY A 137 8.26 6.12 10.12
CA GLY A 137 9.00 5.05 10.79
C GLY A 137 9.64 5.51 12.10
N ASP A 138 10.55 4.70 12.63
CA ASP A 138 11.38 5.07 13.78
C ASP A 138 12.55 5.93 13.28
N MET A 139 12.29 7.23 13.17
CA MET A 139 13.27 8.23 12.77
C MET A 139 14.28 8.55 13.86
N ASN A 140 14.07 8.08 15.10
CA ASN A 140 15.01 8.14 16.20
C ASN A 140 15.51 9.55 16.61
N PHE A 141 14.91 10.63 16.11
CA PHE A 141 15.17 11.99 16.56
C PHE A 141 14.82 12.17 18.04
N ARG A 142 15.59 13.00 18.73
CA ARG A 142 15.52 13.17 20.19
C ARG A 142 15.24 14.60 20.56
N ILE A 143 14.80 14.80 21.80
CA ILE A 143 14.75 16.11 22.42
C ILE A 143 16.17 16.43 22.92
N GLU A 144 16.79 17.51 22.49
CA GLU A 144 18.08 18.00 22.98
C GLU A 144 17.90 19.07 24.08
N ASP A 145 18.99 19.52 24.69
CA ASP A 145 19.12 20.62 25.67
C ASP A 145 18.28 20.62 26.96
N PHE A 146 17.07 20.08 26.97
CA PHE A 146 16.25 19.95 28.17
C PHE A 146 16.69 18.77 29.04
N GLY A 147 16.81 19.03 30.34
CA GLY A 147 17.03 18.01 31.35
C GLY A 147 15.83 17.07 31.49
N LEU A 148 16.07 15.84 31.96
CA LEU A 148 15.04 14.81 32.12
C LEU A 148 13.85 15.27 32.99
N HIS A 149 14.12 16.04 34.06
CA HIS A 149 13.08 16.56 34.94
C HIS A 149 12.11 17.49 34.21
N PHE A 150 12.64 18.45 33.45
CA PHE A 150 11.83 19.39 32.67
C PHE A 150 10.96 18.64 31.65
N VAL A 151 11.55 17.71 30.88
CA VAL A 151 10.80 16.89 29.92
C VAL A 151 9.66 16.12 30.59
N ARG A 152 9.91 15.49 31.75
CA ARG A 152 8.88 14.76 32.49
C ARG A 152 7.76 15.66 33.00
N GLU A 153 8.09 16.84 33.48
CA GLU A 153 7.10 17.80 33.98
C GLU A 153 6.23 18.36 32.85
N SER A 154 6.83 18.73 31.71
CA SER A 154 6.07 19.16 30.53
C SER A 154 5.14 18.04 30.01
N ILE A 155 5.60 16.77 30.02
CA ILE A 155 4.73 15.63 29.66
C ILE A 155 3.57 15.46 30.65
N LYS A 156 3.86 15.51 31.95
CA LYS A 156 2.85 15.36 33.01
C LYS A 156 1.76 16.43 32.92
N ASN A 157 2.15 17.66 32.60
CA ASN A 157 1.24 18.79 32.43
C ASN A 157 0.65 18.88 31.01
N GLN A 158 0.97 17.94 30.11
CA GLN A 158 0.56 17.91 28.71
C GLN A 158 0.99 19.17 27.90
N CYS A 159 2.02 19.87 28.36
CA CYS A 159 2.63 21.03 27.68
C CYS A 159 3.64 20.59 26.62
N TYR A 160 3.23 19.76 25.66
CA TYR A 160 4.14 19.17 24.67
C TYR A 160 4.80 20.21 23.76
N SER A 161 4.11 21.31 23.48
CA SER A 161 4.59 22.38 22.60
C SER A 161 5.88 23.04 23.09
N GLU A 162 6.10 23.08 24.41
CA GLU A 162 7.33 23.60 25.03
C GLU A 162 8.57 22.79 24.62
N LEU A 163 8.39 21.53 24.22
CA LEU A 163 9.47 20.62 23.88
C LEU A 163 9.87 20.69 22.40
N TRP A 164 9.01 21.22 21.53
CA TRP A 164 9.21 21.20 20.07
C TRP A 164 10.42 22.01 19.60
N GLU A 165 10.77 23.10 20.30
CA GLU A 165 11.93 23.92 19.94
C GLU A 165 13.26 23.17 20.12
N LYS A 166 13.24 22.10 20.92
CA LYS A 166 14.39 21.23 21.17
C LYS A 166 14.20 19.83 20.60
N ASP A 167 13.15 19.58 19.82
CA ASP A 167 13.02 18.34 19.05
C ASP A 167 13.90 18.45 17.80
N GLN A 168 14.86 17.54 17.67
CA GLN A 168 15.83 17.53 16.57
C GLN A 168 15.19 17.49 15.18
N LEU A 169 14.08 16.76 14.98
CA LEU A 169 13.39 16.74 13.68
C LEU A 169 12.68 18.08 13.43
N SER A 170 12.06 18.65 14.46
CA SER A 170 11.42 19.96 14.36
C SER A 170 12.43 21.08 14.06
N ILE A 171 13.65 20.99 14.61
CA ILE A 171 14.76 21.87 14.28
C ILE A 171 15.23 21.63 12.83
N ALA A 172 15.48 20.37 12.47
CA ALA A 172 15.96 20.00 11.15
C ALA A 172 15.01 20.48 10.04
N ARG A 173 13.69 20.30 10.19
CA ARG A 173 12.69 20.82 9.24
C ARG A 173 12.68 22.36 9.10
N LYS A 174 13.15 23.09 10.10
CA LYS A 174 13.32 24.56 10.01
C LYS A 174 14.62 24.93 9.30
N CYS A 175 15.71 24.23 9.58
CA CYS A 175 17.05 24.62 9.15
C CYS A 175 17.48 24.00 7.81
N ASP A 176 17.12 22.73 7.58
CA ASP A 176 17.50 21.97 6.40
C ASP A 176 16.55 22.25 5.21
N PRO A 177 17.07 22.64 4.03
CA PRO A 177 16.24 22.98 2.87
C PRO A 177 15.34 21.85 2.35
N LEU A 178 15.80 20.61 2.39
CA LEU A 178 15.09 19.45 1.86
C LEU A 178 14.00 18.99 2.81
N LEU A 179 14.31 18.87 4.10
CA LEU A 179 13.35 18.53 5.14
C LEU A 179 12.28 19.62 5.31
N ARG A 180 12.59 20.89 5.00
CA ARG A 180 11.59 21.97 4.97
C ARG A 180 10.50 21.75 3.94
N GLU A 181 10.75 20.94 2.90
CA GLU A 181 9.71 20.58 1.92
C GLU A 181 8.70 19.57 2.47
N PHE A 182 9.05 18.85 3.53
CA PHE A 182 8.17 17.90 4.20
C PHE A 182 7.33 18.59 5.28
N GLN A 183 6.05 18.21 5.31
CA GLN A 183 5.06 18.59 6.29
C GLN A 183 4.94 17.49 7.36
N GLU A 184 4.53 17.90 8.56
CA GLU A 184 4.22 17.00 9.67
C GLU A 184 3.08 17.61 10.49
N GLY A 185 2.22 16.76 11.05
CA GLY A 185 1.16 17.20 11.96
C GLY A 185 1.72 17.66 13.31
N PRO A 186 0.95 18.44 14.08
CA PRO A 186 1.37 18.85 15.42
C PRO A 186 1.46 17.64 16.36
N LEU A 187 2.52 17.57 17.16
CA LEU A 187 2.73 16.50 18.14
C LEU A 187 1.89 16.75 19.40
N LEU A 188 0.58 16.50 19.30
CA LEU A 188 -0.41 16.68 20.37
C LEU A 188 -0.55 15.45 21.29
N PHE A 189 0.41 14.54 21.23
CA PHE A 189 0.47 13.30 21.99
C PHE A 189 1.84 13.18 22.69
N PRO A 190 1.94 12.43 23.80
CA PRO A 190 3.19 12.35 24.55
C PRO A 190 4.29 11.64 23.74
N PRO A 191 5.58 11.88 24.06
CA PRO A 191 6.71 11.19 23.44
C PRO A 191 6.54 9.67 23.42
N THR A 192 6.80 9.04 22.27
CA THR A 192 6.48 7.63 22.01
C THR A 192 7.56 6.64 22.44
N TYR A 193 8.70 7.15 22.91
CA TYR A 193 9.84 6.38 23.39
C TYR A 193 10.47 7.08 24.59
N LYS A 194 11.10 6.41 25.57
CA LYS A 194 11.19 4.97 25.78
C LYS A 194 10.35 4.55 26.98
N PHE A 195 9.55 3.50 26.83
CA PHE A 195 8.73 2.93 27.90
C PHE A 195 9.35 1.66 28.49
N ASP A 196 9.01 1.35 29.73
CA ASP A 196 9.16 0.00 30.26
C ASP A 196 8.12 -0.91 29.61
N LYS A 197 8.55 -2.09 29.14
CA LYS A 197 7.67 -3.06 28.49
C LYS A 197 6.49 -3.43 29.40
N ASN A 198 5.34 -3.66 28.77
CA ASN A 198 4.06 -3.94 29.41
C ASN A 198 3.55 -2.82 30.33
N SER A 199 3.98 -1.58 30.10
CA SER A 199 3.53 -0.42 30.89
C SER A 199 3.42 0.87 30.08
N ASN A 200 2.91 1.91 30.74
CA ASN A 200 2.98 3.30 30.29
C ASN A 200 4.00 4.13 31.07
N ASN A 201 4.86 3.48 31.84
CA ASN A 201 5.93 4.14 32.57
C ASN A 201 7.12 4.37 31.62
N TYR A 202 7.63 5.60 31.59
CA TYR A 202 8.88 5.89 30.89
C TYR A 202 10.07 5.24 31.59
N ASP A 203 11.09 4.88 30.81
CA ASP A 203 12.28 4.10 31.19
C ASP A 203 12.73 4.33 32.65
N THR A 204 12.47 3.32 33.49
CA THR A 204 12.87 3.30 34.91
C THR A 204 14.21 2.60 35.13
N SER A 205 14.83 2.06 34.07
CA SER A 205 16.15 1.43 34.16
C SER A 205 17.23 2.42 34.57
N GLU A 206 18.41 1.92 34.94
CA GLU A 206 19.57 2.75 35.30
C GLU A 206 19.96 3.75 34.20
N LYS A 207 19.68 3.42 32.94
CA LYS A 207 20.00 4.29 31.79
C LYS A 207 19.08 5.51 31.70
N LYS A 208 17.90 5.48 32.31
CA LYS A 208 16.89 6.57 32.38
C LYS A 208 16.79 7.35 31.07
N ARG A 209 16.54 6.66 29.95
CA ARG A 209 16.49 7.30 28.63
C ARG A 209 15.43 8.39 28.62
N LYS A 210 15.84 9.57 28.18
CA LYS A 210 14.95 10.73 28.08
C LYS A 210 13.83 10.45 27.08
N PRO A 211 12.56 10.76 27.42
CA PRO A 211 11.46 10.63 26.49
C PRO A 211 11.70 11.42 25.19
N ALA A 212 11.30 10.86 24.04
CA ALA A 212 11.43 11.48 22.71
C ALA A 212 10.34 10.98 21.74
N TRP A 213 9.96 11.82 20.78
CA TRP A 213 9.16 11.43 19.61
C TRP A 213 10.06 10.84 18.55
N THR A 214 10.31 9.54 18.66
CA THR A 214 11.14 8.79 17.70
C THR A 214 10.34 8.32 16.49
N ASP A 215 9.05 8.06 16.67
CA ASP A 215 8.15 7.50 15.66
C ASP A 215 7.37 8.62 14.97
N ARG A 216 7.62 8.86 13.68
CA ARG A 216 7.18 10.09 12.97
C ARG A 216 6.55 9.78 11.63
N ILE A 217 5.64 10.65 11.18
CA ILE A 217 4.97 10.55 9.87
C ILE A 217 5.03 11.92 9.18
N LEU A 218 5.80 12.00 8.10
CA LEU A 218 5.94 13.18 7.26
C LEU A 218 5.30 12.94 5.90
N TRP A 219 4.91 14.03 5.24
CA TRP A 219 4.45 13.99 3.86
C TRP A 219 4.98 15.18 3.05
N ARG A 220 5.13 14.99 1.74
CA ARG A 220 5.48 16.05 0.81
C ARG A 220 4.58 15.95 -0.41
N LEU A 221 3.98 17.07 -0.79
CA LEU A 221 3.28 17.21 -2.06
C LEU A 221 4.22 17.88 -3.06
N LYS A 222 4.15 17.47 -4.33
CA LYS A 222 4.90 18.14 -5.40
C LYS A 222 4.57 19.63 -5.42
N ARG A 223 5.61 20.46 -5.46
CA ARG A 223 5.43 21.88 -5.72
C ARG A 223 5.02 22.05 -7.17
N HIS A 224 3.76 22.40 -7.39
CA HIS A 224 3.40 22.98 -8.67
C HIS A 224 4.06 24.35 -8.75
N PRO A 225 4.78 24.68 -9.83
CA PRO A 225 5.20 26.05 -10.07
C PRO A 225 3.94 26.89 -9.92
N GLN A 226 3.94 27.85 -8.99
CA GLN A 226 2.84 28.80 -8.94
C GLN A 226 2.72 29.33 -10.36
N ALA A 227 1.58 29.05 -11.01
CA ALA A 227 1.19 29.82 -12.18
C ALA A 227 1.34 31.26 -11.72
N SER A 228 2.32 31.96 -12.28
CA SER A 228 2.58 33.36 -12.02
C SER A 228 1.22 34.03 -11.83
N LEU A 229 0.98 34.61 -10.65
CA LEU A 229 -0.18 35.47 -10.40
C LEU A 229 -0.31 36.36 -11.64
N ARG A 230 -1.22 36.07 -12.60
CA ARG A 230 -1.69 36.89 -13.74
C ARG A 230 -2.59 36.18 -14.76
N THR A 231 -2.87 34.87 -14.69
CA THR A 231 -3.91 34.26 -15.53
C THR A 231 -5.15 33.87 -14.70
N PRO A 232 -6.23 34.69 -14.72
CA PRO A 232 -7.52 34.26 -14.20
C PRO A 232 -8.00 33.08 -15.05
N GLY A 233 -8.20 31.91 -14.44
CA GLY A 233 -8.82 30.75 -15.09
C GLY A 233 -8.04 29.43 -15.03
N ARG A 234 -6.78 29.42 -14.59
CA ARG A 234 -6.07 28.14 -14.38
C ARG A 234 -6.40 27.58 -12.99
N LEU A 235 -7.41 26.71 -12.95
CA LEU A 235 -7.78 25.93 -11.76
C LEU A 235 -6.51 25.34 -11.13
N ALA A 236 -6.36 25.50 -9.81
CA ALA A 236 -5.32 24.83 -9.07
C ALA A 236 -5.39 23.32 -9.38
N PRO A 237 -4.25 22.63 -9.49
CA PRO A 237 -4.28 21.18 -9.62
C PRO A 237 -5.12 20.61 -8.48
N HIS A 238 -6.20 19.89 -8.83
CA HIS A 238 -7.01 19.15 -7.88
C HIS A 238 -6.19 17.94 -7.44
N PHE A 239 -5.21 18.16 -6.58
CA PHE A 239 -4.43 17.15 -5.88
C PHE A 239 -3.99 17.78 -4.55
N SER A 240 -4.78 17.53 -3.50
CA SER A 240 -4.59 18.13 -2.17
C SER A 240 -4.67 17.05 -1.10
N LEU A 241 -3.85 17.20 -0.05
CA LEU A 241 -3.81 16.28 1.07
C LEU A 241 -4.15 17.04 2.35
N SER A 242 -5.18 16.59 3.05
CA SER A 242 -5.61 17.17 4.33
C SER A 242 -5.40 16.17 5.46
N LEU A 243 -4.60 16.55 6.45
CA LEU A 243 -4.42 15.76 7.66
C LEU A 243 -5.71 15.75 8.49
N LYS A 244 -6.20 14.57 8.86
CA LYS A 244 -7.40 14.39 9.70
C LYS A 244 -7.06 14.03 11.14
N SER A 245 -6.08 13.15 11.33
CA SER A 245 -5.63 12.75 12.67
C SER A 245 -4.15 12.39 12.64
N TYR A 246 -3.43 12.68 13.73
CA TYR A 246 -2.06 12.26 13.97
C TYR A 246 -1.91 11.98 15.46
N ILE A 247 -1.89 10.70 15.84
CA ILE A 247 -2.04 10.25 17.23
C ILE A 247 -1.10 9.11 17.58
N SER A 248 -0.84 8.94 18.87
CA SER A 248 -0.15 7.79 19.46
C SER A 248 -1.11 6.93 20.29
N HIS A 249 -0.91 5.61 20.27
CA HIS A 249 -1.81 4.64 20.89
C HIS A 249 -1.22 4.08 22.19
N MET A 250 -1.47 4.77 23.30
CA MET A 250 -0.96 4.43 24.64
C MET A 250 -1.51 3.12 25.22
N MET A 251 -2.58 2.56 24.66
CA MET A 251 -3.18 1.30 25.10
C MET A 251 -2.31 0.07 24.75
N TYR A 252 -1.41 0.18 23.77
CA TYR A 252 -0.51 -0.90 23.41
C TYR A 252 0.82 -0.79 24.17
N CYS A 253 1.14 -1.83 24.94
CA CYS A 253 2.25 -1.78 25.90
C CYS A 253 3.33 -2.85 25.67
N ILE A 254 3.20 -3.72 24.68
CA ILE A 254 4.13 -4.84 24.45
C ILE A 254 5.55 -4.33 24.10
N SER A 255 5.64 -3.22 23.37
CA SER A 255 6.88 -2.58 22.97
C SER A 255 7.29 -1.46 23.95
N ASP A 256 8.57 -1.09 23.93
CA ASP A 256 9.09 0.14 24.55
C ASP A 256 8.81 1.40 23.71
N HIS A 257 8.19 1.22 22.53
CA HIS A 257 7.60 2.25 21.69
C HIS A 257 6.06 2.19 21.70
N LYS A 258 5.42 3.31 21.37
CA LYS A 258 3.96 3.39 21.20
C LYS A 258 3.61 3.54 19.72
N PRO A 259 2.65 2.77 19.18
CA PRO A 259 2.24 2.89 17.78
C PRO A 259 1.75 4.31 17.45
N VAL A 260 2.12 4.81 16.28
CA VAL A 260 1.70 6.12 15.77
C VAL A 260 0.90 5.92 14.49
N THR A 261 -0.21 6.64 14.35
CA THR A 261 -1.03 6.61 13.14
C THR A 261 -1.33 8.01 12.66
N SER A 262 -1.37 8.18 11.33
CA SER A 262 -1.89 9.37 10.68
C SER A 262 -2.95 8.98 9.66
N THR A 263 -4.03 9.76 9.57
CA THR A 263 -5.07 9.58 8.56
C THR A 263 -5.22 10.85 7.74
N PHE A 264 -5.32 10.71 6.42
CA PHE A 264 -5.40 11.82 5.49
C PHE A 264 -6.60 11.68 4.57
N ASP A 265 -7.20 12.81 4.20
CA ASP A 265 -8.08 12.91 3.05
C ASP A 265 -7.23 13.37 1.85
N LEU A 266 -7.14 12.53 0.81
CA LEU A 266 -6.52 12.89 -0.47
C LEU A 266 -7.63 13.23 -1.47
N GLU A 267 -7.76 14.51 -1.81
CA GLU A 267 -8.68 14.97 -2.85
C GLU A 267 -7.91 15.09 -4.17
N MET A 268 -8.34 14.35 -5.19
CA MET A 268 -7.72 14.43 -6.51
C MET A 268 -8.71 14.27 -7.65
N LYS A 269 -8.40 14.88 -8.81
CA LYS A 269 -9.06 14.55 -10.08
C LYS A 269 -8.26 13.46 -10.78
N PRO A 270 -8.80 12.25 -10.98
CA PRO A 270 -8.06 11.16 -11.63
C PRO A 270 -7.50 11.55 -13.01
N LEU A 271 -6.23 11.25 -13.27
CA LEU A 271 -5.64 11.35 -14.61
C LEU A 271 -6.03 10.14 -15.46
N VAL A 272 -6.28 9.01 -14.79
CA VAL A 272 -6.86 7.78 -15.35
C VAL A 272 -8.20 7.53 -14.68
N SER A 273 -9.30 7.64 -15.42
CA SER A 273 -10.67 7.54 -14.88
C SER A 273 -11.39 6.24 -15.25
N SER A 274 -10.89 5.52 -16.25
CA SER A 274 -11.38 4.21 -16.67
C SER A 274 -10.28 3.16 -16.53
N PRO A 275 -10.61 1.92 -16.13
CA PRO A 275 -9.64 0.83 -16.09
C PRO A 275 -9.12 0.55 -17.51
N LEU A 276 -7.90 -0.01 -17.60
CA LEU A 276 -7.33 -0.39 -18.90
C LEU A 276 -8.04 -1.62 -19.48
N ILE A 277 -8.62 -2.46 -18.62
CA ILE A 277 -9.43 -3.62 -18.99
C ILE A 277 -10.82 -3.50 -18.36
N THR A 278 -11.85 -3.65 -19.17
CA THR A 278 -13.22 -3.82 -18.67
C THR A 278 -13.63 -5.29 -18.83
N LEU A 279 -13.89 -5.96 -17.71
CA LEU A 279 -14.36 -7.35 -17.67
C LEU A 279 -15.89 -7.37 -17.63
N ILE A 280 -16.47 -8.17 -18.52
CA ILE A 280 -17.91 -8.38 -18.64
C ILE A 280 -18.18 -9.86 -18.39
N PRO A 281 -18.62 -10.22 -17.18
CA PRO A 281 -19.11 -11.56 -16.94
C PRO A 281 -20.48 -11.70 -17.65
N GLU A 282 -20.52 -12.30 -18.84
CA GLU A 282 -21.75 -12.47 -19.63
C GLU A 282 -22.42 -13.82 -19.34
N GLY A 283 -23.76 -13.84 -19.21
CA GLY A 283 -24.57 -15.06 -19.21
C GLY A 283 -24.99 -15.60 -17.83
N LEU A 284 -25.86 -16.62 -17.83
CA LEU A 284 -26.14 -17.43 -16.63
C LEU A 284 -24.97 -18.40 -16.43
N TRP A 285 -24.18 -18.16 -15.39
CA TRP A 285 -23.01 -18.99 -15.10
C TRP A 285 -23.46 -20.24 -14.35
N THR A 286 -23.20 -21.39 -14.95
CA THR A 286 -23.55 -22.71 -14.40
C THR A 286 -22.28 -23.55 -14.35
N MET A 287 -22.16 -24.42 -13.35
CA MET A 287 -21.03 -25.37 -13.22
C MET A 287 -21.07 -26.51 -14.26
N GLU A 288 -21.95 -26.43 -15.26
CA GLU A 288 -22.12 -27.41 -16.34
C GLU A 288 -21.39 -27.00 -17.62
N ASN A 289 -21.18 -25.70 -17.84
CA ASN A 289 -20.54 -25.16 -19.03
C ASN A 289 -19.28 -24.39 -18.65
N ASP A 290 -18.25 -24.46 -19.50
CA ASP A 290 -17.10 -23.57 -19.39
C ASP A 290 -17.57 -22.11 -19.42
N MET A 291 -17.01 -21.29 -18.54
CA MET A 291 -17.42 -19.90 -18.40
C MET A 291 -16.76 -19.06 -19.48
N VAL A 292 -17.59 -18.42 -20.32
CA VAL A 292 -17.12 -17.40 -21.28
C VAL A 292 -17.02 -16.07 -20.57
N ILE A 293 -15.85 -15.44 -20.67
CA ILE A 293 -15.62 -14.08 -20.18
C ILE A 293 -15.35 -13.20 -21.37
N SER A 294 -16.15 -12.14 -21.48
CA SER A 294 -15.95 -11.08 -22.46
C SER A 294 -15.16 -9.94 -21.82
N TYR A 295 -14.20 -9.37 -22.54
CA TYR A 295 -13.43 -8.22 -22.05
C TYR A 295 -13.02 -7.27 -23.17
N SER A 296 -12.93 -5.99 -22.84
CA SER A 296 -12.44 -4.95 -23.74
C SER A 296 -11.15 -4.32 -23.22
N LEU A 297 -10.29 -3.94 -24.17
CA LEU A 297 -8.99 -3.33 -23.94
C LEU A 297 -9.09 -1.82 -24.19
N ALA A 298 -8.47 -1.01 -23.36
CA ALA A 298 -8.22 0.40 -23.66
C ALA A 298 -7.28 0.52 -24.88
N PRO A 299 -7.36 1.61 -25.66
CA PRO A 299 -6.39 1.90 -26.72
C PRO A 299 -4.96 1.89 -26.15
N ASP A 300 -4.02 1.33 -26.94
CA ASP A 300 -2.60 1.24 -26.61
C ASP A 300 -2.25 0.43 -25.35
N PHE A 301 -3.16 -0.43 -24.86
CA PHE A 301 -2.87 -1.33 -23.76
C PHE A 301 -1.68 -2.26 -24.12
N PRO A 302 -0.60 -2.29 -23.33
CA PRO A 302 0.58 -3.09 -23.61
C PRO A 302 0.34 -4.56 -23.21
N SER A 303 -0.48 -5.27 -23.98
CA SER A 303 -0.81 -6.66 -23.72
C SER A 303 0.42 -7.57 -23.69
N SER A 304 0.41 -8.59 -22.83
CA SER A 304 1.45 -9.61 -22.76
C SER A 304 0.87 -11.00 -23.04
N PRO A 305 1.63 -11.92 -23.67
CA PRO A 305 1.27 -13.33 -23.70
C PRO A 305 1.09 -13.96 -22.31
N TRP A 306 1.70 -13.34 -21.30
CA TRP A 306 1.65 -13.74 -19.90
C TRP A 306 0.57 -12.97 -19.10
N ASP A 307 -0.34 -12.28 -19.78
CA ASP A 307 -1.52 -11.72 -19.10
C ASP A 307 -2.51 -12.85 -18.78
N TRP A 308 -3.20 -12.73 -17.65
CA TRP A 308 -4.14 -13.74 -17.20
C TRP A 308 -5.37 -13.13 -16.52
N ILE A 309 -6.48 -13.85 -16.58
CA ILE A 309 -7.71 -13.51 -15.85
C ILE A 309 -7.91 -14.56 -14.77
N GLY A 310 -7.98 -14.12 -13.52
CA GLY A 310 -8.28 -14.97 -12.38
C GLY A 310 -9.73 -14.85 -11.95
N LEU A 311 -10.30 -15.97 -11.48
CA LEU A 311 -11.55 -16.02 -10.76
C LEU A 311 -11.27 -16.10 -9.25
N TYR A 312 -11.94 -15.25 -8.49
CA TYR A 312 -11.74 -15.09 -7.05
C TYR A 312 -13.06 -15.17 -6.32
N LYS A 313 -13.02 -15.65 -5.08
CA LYS A 313 -14.11 -15.42 -4.13
C LYS A 313 -14.09 -13.96 -3.65
N VAL A 314 -15.25 -13.34 -3.44
CA VAL A 314 -15.34 -12.05 -2.75
C VAL A 314 -14.75 -12.19 -1.35
N GLY A 315 -13.84 -11.28 -0.99
CA GLY A 315 -13.02 -11.42 0.21
C GLY A 315 -11.64 -12.03 -0.05
N LEU A 316 -11.18 -12.06 -1.31
CA LEU A 316 -9.77 -12.33 -1.60
C LEU A 316 -8.85 -11.43 -0.77
N ARG A 317 -7.73 -11.98 -0.31
CA ARG A 317 -6.79 -11.27 0.57
C ARG A 317 -5.56 -10.81 -0.20
N HIS A 318 -5.20 -11.57 -1.24
CA HIS A 318 -4.09 -11.30 -2.14
C HIS A 318 -4.43 -11.69 -3.59
N ILE A 319 -3.71 -11.14 -4.58
CA ILE A 319 -3.95 -11.44 -6.00
C ILE A 319 -3.60 -12.89 -6.39
N ASN A 320 -2.79 -13.57 -5.58
CA ASN A 320 -2.50 -14.99 -5.80
C ASN A 320 -3.54 -15.92 -5.12
N ASP A 321 -4.56 -15.38 -4.44
CA ASP A 321 -5.64 -16.17 -3.83
C ASP A 321 -6.74 -16.53 -4.86
N TYR A 322 -6.40 -16.65 -6.15
CA TYR A 322 -7.37 -17.07 -7.18
C TYR A 322 -7.81 -18.51 -6.94
N MET A 323 -9.05 -18.82 -7.31
CA MET A 323 -9.58 -20.18 -7.31
C MET A 323 -9.15 -20.92 -8.56
N THR A 324 -9.26 -20.24 -9.71
CA THR A 324 -8.80 -20.70 -11.01
C THR A 324 -8.39 -19.49 -11.84
N TYR A 325 -7.63 -19.71 -12.92
CA TYR A 325 -7.19 -18.65 -13.80
C TYR A 325 -7.03 -19.15 -15.24
N VAL A 326 -6.98 -18.22 -16.17
CA VAL A 326 -6.74 -18.50 -17.59
C VAL A 326 -5.71 -17.54 -18.17
N TRP A 327 -4.76 -18.06 -18.96
CA TRP A 327 -3.88 -17.23 -19.79
C TRP A 327 -4.68 -16.66 -20.95
N VAL A 328 -4.66 -15.33 -21.07
CA VAL A 328 -5.52 -14.58 -22.00
C VAL A 328 -5.24 -14.98 -23.45
N ARG A 329 -3.96 -15.05 -23.84
CA ARG A 329 -3.57 -15.33 -25.23
C ARG A 329 -3.91 -16.75 -25.67
N ASP A 330 -3.68 -17.73 -24.81
CA ASP A 330 -3.78 -19.15 -25.18
C ASP A 330 -5.25 -19.62 -25.28
N ASN A 331 -6.17 -18.90 -24.65
CA ASN A 331 -7.58 -19.27 -24.56
C ASN A 331 -8.49 -18.26 -25.26
N GLN A 332 -7.95 -17.41 -26.13
CA GLN A 332 -8.73 -16.42 -26.88
C GLN A 332 -9.57 -17.12 -27.96
N VAL A 333 -10.89 -16.97 -27.87
CA VAL A 333 -11.86 -17.74 -28.66
C VAL A 333 -12.35 -16.97 -29.88
N SER A 334 -12.65 -15.70 -29.69
CA SER A 334 -13.21 -14.84 -30.73
C SER A 334 -12.80 -13.39 -30.49
N ILE A 335 -12.70 -12.65 -31.59
CA ILE A 335 -12.54 -11.19 -31.61
C ILE A 335 -13.66 -10.67 -32.49
N SER A 336 -14.64 -10.01 -31.89
CA SER A 336 -15.72 -9.33 -32.64
C SER A 336 -15.94 -7.95 -32.03
N ASP A 337 -15.94 -6.92 -32.87
CA ASP A 337 -16.26 -5.52 -32.51
C ASP A 337 -15.54 -4.97 -31.27
N GLY A 338 -14.27 -5.33 -31.07
CA GLY A 338 -13.44 -4.84 -29.94
C GLY A 338 -13.68 -5.58 -28.61
N LEU A 339 -14.48 -6.63 -28.63
CA LEU A 339 -14.71 -7.54 -27.51
C LEU A 339 -13.91 -8.84 -27.73
N ASN A 340 -13.14 -9.21 -26.73
CA ASN A 340 -12.36 -10.45 -26.70
C ASN A 340 -13.04 -11.45 -25.77
N GLN A 341 -12.95 -12.73 -26.11
CA GLN A 341 -13.53 -13.80 -25.29
C GLN A 341 -12.49 -14.83 -24.87
N VAL A 342 -12.56 -15.28 -23.61
CA VAL A 342 -11.77 -16.40 -23.08
C VAL A 342 -12.66 -17.40 -22.34
N TYR A 343 -12.29 -18.68 -22.38
CA TYR A 343 -12.91 -19.72 -21.56
C TYR A 343 -12.17 -19.90 -20.23
N ILE A 344 -12.91 -19.99 -19.14
CA ILE A 344 -12.41 -20.50 -17.85
C ILE A 344 -13.05 -21.84 -17.56
N ASN A 345 -12.20 -22.84 -17.31
CA ASN A 345 -12.64 -24.12 -16.81
C ASN A 345 -13.13 -23.99 -15.36
N THR A 346 -14.36 -24.44 -15.13
CA THR A 346 -15.06 -24.31 -13.84
C THR A 346 -15.12 -25.61 -13.04
N ASN A 347 -14.55 -26.72 -13.55
CA ASN A 347 -14.68 -28.03 -12.92
C ASN A 347 -14.09 -28.11 -11.51
N ASP A 348 -13.08 -27.28 -11.23
CA ASP A 348 -12.40 -27.23 -9.94
C ASP A 348 -13.03 -26.20 -8.98
N ILE A 349 -14.11 -25.52 -9.39
CA ILE A 349 -14.82 -24.55 -8.54
C ILE A 349 -15.76 -25.32 -7.60
N PRO A 350 -15.66 -25.16 -6.28
CA PRO A 350 -16.58 -25.76 -5.33
C PRO A 350 -18.02 -25.33 -5.58
N GLU A 351 -18.97 -26.25 -5.42
CA GLU A 351 -20.41 -25.98 -5.49
C GLU A 351 -20.89 -25.28 -4.21
N ILE A 352 -20.55 -24.00 -4.08
CA ILE A 352 -20.92 -23.14 -2.95
C ILE A 352 -21.68 -21.92 -3.45
N GLU A 353 -22.75 -21.54 -2.74
CA GLU A 353 -23.42 -20.26 -2.96
C GLU A 353 -22.56 -19.13 -2.43
N ASP A 354 -21.73 -18.56 -3.30
CA ASP A 354 -20.87 -17.44 -2.98
C ASP A 354 -20.90 -16.38 -4.08
N GLN A 355 -20.37 -15.20 -3.75
CA GLN A 355 -20.07 -14.17 -4.73
C GLN A 355 -18.62 -14.26 -5.18
N PHE A 356 -18.42 -14.05 -6.48
CA PHE A 356 -17.13 -14.13 -7.13
C PHE A 356 -16.78 -12.83 -7.86
N LEU A 357 -15.51 -12.65 -8.14
CA LEU A 357 -14.92 -11.53 -8.88
C LEU A 357 -13.97 -12.08 -9.94
N LEU A 358 -13.87 -11.37 -11.06
CA LEU A 358 -12.79 -11.55 -12.01
C LEU A 358 -11.78 -10.43 -11.87
N CYS A 359 -10.49 -10.75 -11.94
CA CYS A 359 -9.41 -9.77 -12.04
C CYS A 359 -8.54 -10.08 -13.26
N TYR A 360 -8.27 -9.08 -14.09
CA TYR A 360 -7.28 -9.16 -15.16
C TYR A 360 -5.95 -8.66 -14.64
N TYR A 361 -4.93 -9.52 -14.67
CA TYR A 361 -3.57 -9.16 -14.29
C TYR A 361 -2.70 -8.96 -15.53
N SER A 362 -2.07 -7.78 -15.62
CA SER A 362 -1.11 -7.48 -16.68
C SER A 362 0.29 -7.85 -16.22
N ASN A 363 0.96 -8.70 -16.99
CA ASN A 363 2.35 -9.07 -16.71
C ASN A 363 3.31 -7.91 -16.97
N ASN A 364 3.08 -7.11 -18.01
CA ASN A 364 3.96 -5.98 -18.35
C ASN A 364 3.86 -4.83 -17.33
N LEU A 365 2.68 -4.64 -16.73
CA LEU A 365 2.44 -3.59 -15.74
C LEU A 365 2.53 -4.08 -14.29
N HIS A 366 2.74 -5.39 -14.07
CA HIS A 366 2.80 -6.03 -12.76
C HIS A 366 1.66 -5.61 -11.82
N SER A 367 0.43 -5.55 -12.35
CA SER A 367 -0.74 -5.03 -11.62
C SER A 367 -2.04 -5.58 -12.16
N VAL A 368 -3.07 -5.53 -11.32
CA VAL A 368 -4.46 -5.71 -11.75
C VAL A 368 -4.89 -4.47 -12.52
N VAL A 369 -5.41 -4.67 -13.72
CA VAL A 369 -5.77 -3.57 -14.64
C VAL A 369 -7.25 -3.57 -15.04
N GLY A 370 -8.00 -4.55 -14.53
CA GLY A 370 -9.45 -4.66 -14.64
C GLY A 370 -10.01 -5.56 -13.55
N ILE A 371 -11.19 -5.19 -13.04
CA ILE A 371 -11.95 -5.99 -12.07
C ILE A 371 -13.43 -5.97 -12.47
N SER A 372 -14.11 -7.12 -12.36
CA SER A 372 -15.55 -7.19 -12.61
C SER A 372 -16.35 -6.66 -11.41
N LYS A 373 -17.65 -6.46 -11.61
CA LYS A 373 -18.60 -6.43 -10.49
C LYS A 373 -18.70 -7.84 -9.87
N PRO A 374 -19.08 -7.95 -8.58
CA PRO A 374 -19.44 -9.24 -7.99
C PRO A 374 -20.59 -9.91 -8.77
N PHE A 375 -20.51 -11.22 -8.93
CA PHE A 375 -21.56 -12.05 -9.53
C PHE A 375 -21.63 -13.42 -8.82
N GLN A 376 -22.67 -14.20 -9.10
CA GLN A 376 -22.85 -15.55 -8.55
C GLN A 376 -22.69 -16.59 -9.66
N ILE A 377 -22.22 -17.78 -9.28
CA ILE A 377 -22.18 -18.96 -10.15
C ILE A 377 -23.22 -19.93 -9.61
N CYS A 378 -24.18 -20.36 -10.44
CA CYS A 378 -25.26 -21.25 -10.02
C CYS A 378 -24.73 -22.70 -9.88
N PRO A 379 -24.92 -23.34 -8.71
CA PRO A 379 -24.60 -24.76 -8.52
C PRO A 379 -25.44 -25.67 -9.43
N ARG A 380 -24.93 -26.88 -9.71
CA ARG A 380 -25.58 -27.88 -10.57
C ARG A 380 -26.99 -28.28 -10.09
N SER A 381 -27.22 -28.25 -8.77
CA SER A 381 -28.47 -28.71 -8.15
C SER A 381 -29.70 -27.83 -8.40
N TYR A 382 -29.54 -26.60 -8.90
CA TYR A 382 -30.67 -25.67 -9.08
C TYR A 382 -31.60 -25.99 -10.26
N PHE A 383 -31.17 -26.82 -11.21
CA PHE A 383 -31.99 -27.21 -12.37
C PHE A 383 -32.60 -28.62 -12.25
N GLY A 384 -32.50 -29.24 -11.06
CA GLY A 384 -32.86 -30.63 -10.82
C GLY A 384 -34.32 -30.96 -10.53
N GLU A 385 -35.24 -29.99 -10.38
CA GLU A 385 -36.64 -30.31 -9.96
C GLU A 385 -37.77 -29.73 -10.83
N ASP A 386 -37.51 -28.99 -11.91
CA ASP A 386 -38.59 -28.45 -12.78
C ASP A 386 -38.70 -29.14 -14.16
N SER A 387 -38.58 -30.47 -14.19
CA SER A 387 -39.17 -31.23 -15.30
C SER A 387 -39.62 -32.62 -14.84
N LEU A 388 -40.94 -32.80 -14.69
CA LEU A 388 -41.73 -34.02 -14.96
C LEU A 388 -43.08 -33.96 -14.21
N SER A 389 -43.98 -33.06 -14.62
CA SER A 389 -45.41 -33.34 -14.46
C SER A 389 -45.92 -33.99 -15.75
N GLU A 390 -45.85 -35.31 -15.82
CA GLU A 390 -46.57 -36.09 -16.83
C GLU A 390 -48.06 -35.71 -16.78
N ALA A 391 -48.53 -35.01 -17.81
CA ALA A 391 -49.95 -34.89 -18.07
C ALA A 391 -50.45 -36.27 -18.51
N HIS A 392 -50.93 -37.06 -17.54
CA HIS A 392 -51.76 -38.23 -17.81
C HIS A 392 -53.00 -37.80 -18.61
N LEU A 393 -52.99 -38.10 -19.90
CA LEU A 393 -54.19 -38.29 -20.70
C LEU A 393 -54.98 -39.47 -20.10
N GLN A 394 -56.15 -39.20 -19.53
CA GLN A 394 -57.20 -40.19 -19.37
C GLN A 394 -58.38 -39.84 -20.29
N ILE A 395 -58.90 -40.93 -20.85
CA ILE A 395 -59.95 -41.12 -21.85
C ILE A 395 -61.28 -40.48 -21.44
#